data_AF-A0A430VT12-F1
#
_entry.id   AF-A0A430VT12-F1
#
_cell.length_a   1.000
_cell.length_b   1.000
_cell.length_c   1.000
_cell.angle_alpha   90.00
_cell.angle_beta   90.00
_cell.angle_gamma   90.00
#
_symmetry.space_group_name_H-M   'P 1'
#
loop_
_entity.id
_entity.type
_entity.pdbx_description
1 polymer ?
#
loop_
_entity_poly.entity_id
_entity_poly.type
_entity_poly.pdbx_seq_one_letter_code
_entity_poly.pdbx_strand_id
1 'polypeptide(L)'
;MPEGIALALAGLLHDIGKLFQRARWGEREGRARHPAFSARFVEQHGGLFRQAGLDPGWLQRTVQRHHEGWREAPEFQPQTPEEWCVALADTYASQEREEAAQAGSGSVPDTPLLSVFHQLWLQEREGERLALSPVHRLGEGLRPGAPYPEGRPNIGKDVYRRLEERVGKRMGELASHAPTSPEALLLSLAAILQESLTLVPADTQSEPDVSLYDHLRLTAAIAHALWLYHGGQASVEELRQDAEKFLLVVGDLGGIQGHIYRVAGAETG
;
A
#
# COMPACT_ATOMS: atom_id res chain seq x y z
N MET A 1 -24.24 -1.37 6.88
CA MET A 1 -23.61 -0.98 5.59
C MET A 1 -22.20 -0.55 5.92
N PRO A 2 -21.17 -1.01 5.19
CA PRO A 2 -19.80 -0.59 5.45
C PRO A 2 -19.65 0.91 5.16
N GLU A 3 -19.12 1.65 6.13
CA GLU A 3 -18.74 3.04 5.95
C GLU A 3 -17.52 3.14 5.01
N GLY A 4 -17.31 4.29 4.37
CA GLY A 4 -16.17 4.49 3.46
C GLY A 4 -14.83 4.15 4.09
N ILE A 5 -14.66 4.36 5.39
CA ILE A 5 -13.43 4.02 6.13
C ILE A 5 -13.19 2.50 6.15
N ALA A 6 -14.23 1.67 6.19
CA ALA A 6 -14.08 0.22 6.12
C ALA A 6 -13.50 -0.20 4.75
N LEU A 7 -13.91 0.45 3.66
CA LEU A 7 -13.36 0.25 2.33
C LEU A 7 -11.91 0.77 2.23
N ALA A 8 -11.61 1.89 2.88
CA ALA A 8 -10.23 2.39 3.00
C ALA A 8 -9.32 1.36 3.70
N LEU A 9 -9.79 0.75 4.79
CA LEU A 9 -9.07 -0.30 5.50
C LEU A 9 -8.87 -1.56 4.65
N ALA A 10 -9.88 -1.96 3.87
CA ALA A 10 -9.74 -3.06 2.92
C ALA A 10 -8.71 -2.72 1.83
N GLY A 11 -8.78 -1.53 1.24
CA GLY A 11 -7.81 -1.04 0.25
C GLY A 11 -6.38 -0.94 0.80
N LEU A 12 -6.22 -0.54 2.06
CA LEU A 12 -4.91 -0.46 2.72
C LEU A 12 -4.29 -1.84 2.96
N LEU A 13 -5.10 -2.90 3.06
CA LEU A 13 -4.67 -4.26 3.42
C LEU A 13 -4.72 -5.26 2.25
N HIS A 14 -5.35 -4.93 1.12
CA HIS A 14 -5.62 -5.89 0.05
C HIS A 14 -4.35 -6.61 -0.45
N ASP A 15 -3.24 -5.89 -0.51
CA ASP A 15 -1.96 -6.36 -1.08
C ASP A 15 -0.84 -6.57 -0.05
N ILE A 16 -1.12 -6.48 1.26
CA ILE A 16 -0.13 -6.76 2.31
C ILE A 16 0.46 -8.18 2.17
N GLY A 17 -0.32 -9.10 1.61
CA GLY A 17 0.07 -10.46 1.27
C GLY A 17 1.30 -10.58 0.37
N LYS A 18 1.63 -9.56 -0.43
CA LYS A 18 2.84 -9.54 -1.27
C LYS A 18 4.11 -9.64 -0.43
N LEU A 19 4.15 -9.00 0.74
CA LEU A 19 5.25 -9.12 1.71
C LEU A 19 5.41 -10.57 2.17
N PHE A 20 4.33 -11.15 2.68
CA PHE A 20 4.33 -12.48 3.28
C PHE A 20 4.65 -13.58 2.26
N GLN A 21 4.21 -13.41 1.01
CA GLN A 21 4.56 -14.29 -0.10
C GLN A 21 6.05 -14.24 -0.40
N ARG A 22 6.65 -13.04 -0.51
CA ARG A 22 8.09 -12.85 -0.77
C ARG A 22 8.97 -13.36 0.39
N ALA A 23 8.52 -13.22 1.64
CA ALA A 23 9.20 -13.76 2.83
C ALA A 23 9.26 -15.30 2.86
N ARG A 24 8.41 -15.97 2.09
CA ARG A 24 8.33 -17.45 1.95
C ARG A 24 8.76 -17.93 0.56
N TRP A 25 9.48 -17.10 -0.19
CA TRP A 25 9.90 -17.46 -1.55
C TRP A 25 10.67 -18.80 -1.59
N GLY A 26 10.36 -19.65 -2.57
CA GLY A 26 10.97 -20.97 -2.73
C GLY A 26 10.49 -22.03 -1.71
N GLU A 27 9.61 -21.67 -0.77
CA GLU A 27 8.99 -22.60 0.16
C GLU A 27 7.62 -23.06 -0.38
N ARG A 28 7.13 -24.21 0.10
CA ARG A 28 5.83 -24.73 -0.33
C ARG A 28 4.69 -23.75 -0.03
N GLU A 29 4.77 -23.05 1.10
CA GLU A 29 3.79 -22.05 1.52
C GLU A 29 3.79 -20.81 0.61
N GLY A 30 4.95 -20.38 0.11
CA GLY A 30 5.09 -19.23 -0.79
C GLY A 30 4.44 -19.43 -2.17
N ARG A 31 3.97 -20.65 -2.49
CA ARG A 31 3.19 -20.92 -3.71
C ARG A 31 1.74 -20.42 -3.62
N ALA A 32 1.24 -20.14 -2.41
CA ALA A 32 -0.06 -19.50 -2.26
C ALA A 32 -0.02 -18.08 -2.86
N ARG A 33 -1.15 -17.64 -3.42
CA ARG A 33 -1.27 -16.30 -4.01
C ARG A 33 -1.36 -15.25 -2.92
N HIS A 34 -0.88 -14.04 -3.20
CA HIS A 34 -0.83 -12.96 -2.22
C HIS A 34 -2.21 -12.61 -1.60
N PRO A 35 -3.38 -12.68 -2.27
CA PRO A 35 -4.63 -12.32 -1.61
C PRO A 35 -5.00 -13.31 -0.49
N ALA A 36 -4.57 -14.57 -0.59
CA ALA A 36 -4.72 -15.55 0.49
C ALA A 36 -3.86 -15.20 1.71
N PHE A 37 -2.67 -14.62 1.50
CA PHE A 37 -1.85 -14.12 2.60
C PHE A 37 -2.46 -12.87 3.25
N SER A 38 -3.02 -11.95 2.47
CA SER A 38 -3.75 -10.79 3.00
C SER A 38 -4.95 -11.23 3.85
N ALA A 39 -5.72 -12.22 3.38
CA ALA A 39 -6.85 -12.79 4.11
C ALA A 39 -6.42 -13.42 5.44
N ARG A 40 -5.31 -14.18 5.44
CA ARG A 40 -4.74 -14.77 6.67
C ARG A 40 -4.27 -13.71 7.66
N PHE A 41 -3.68 -12.62 7.18
CA PHE A 41 -3.30 -11.49 8.04
C PHE A 41 -4.53 -10.90 8.74
N VAL A 42 -5.64 -10.73 8.01
CA VAL A 42 -6.90 -10.25 8.59
C VAL A 42 -7.44 -11.21 9.64
N GLU A 43 -7.42 -12.52 9.35
CA GLU A 43 -7.87 -13.57 10.26
C GLU A 43 -7.05 -13.58 11.56
N GLN A 44 -5.72 -13.53 11.47
CA GLN A 44 -4.81 -13.53 12.61
C GLN A 44 -5.03 -12.33 13.55
N HIS A 45 -5.39 -11.18 13.01
CA HIS A 45 -5.65 -9.96 13.76
C HIS A 45 -7.15 -9.64 13.93
N GLY A 46 -8.04 -10.62 13.73
CA GLY A 46 -9.49 -10.44 13.75
C GLY A 46 -10.05 -9.77 15.02
N GLY A 47 -9.43 -10.02 16.18
CA GLY A 47 -9.80 -9.37 17.44
C GLY A 47 -9.59 -7.85 17.42
N LEU A 48 -8.48 -7.39 16.83
CA LEU A 48 -8.14 -5.97 16.68
C LEU A 48 -9.15 -5.25 15.77
N PHE A 49 -9.46 -5.85 14.62
CA PHE A 49 -10.44 -5.29 13.68
C PHE A 49 -11.84 -5.21 14.29
N ARG A 50 -12.24 -6.26 15.02
CA ARG A 50 -13.53 -6.27 15.74
C ARG A 50 -13.61 -5.18 16.79
N GLN A 51 -12.53 -4.96 17.55
CA GLN A 51 -12.48 -3.93 18.58
C GLN A 51 -12.59 -2.51 17.99
N ALA A 52 -12.05 -2.30 16.80
CA ALA A 52 -12.18 -1.05 16.06
C ALA A 52 -13.55 -0.87 15.37
N GLY A 53 -14.48 -1.83 15.51
CA GLY A 53 -15.83 -1.75 14.94
C GLY A 53 -16.01 -2.35 13.55
N LEU A 54 -15.03 -3.10 13.03
CA LEU A 54 -15.15 -3.80 11.74
C LEU A 54 -15.61 -5.25 11.92
N ASP A 55 -16.33 -5.77 10.92
CA ASP A 55 -16.53 -7.23 10.79
C ASP A 55 -15.27 -7.86 10.17
N PRO A 56 -14.50 -8.70 10.91
CA PRO A 56 -13.31 -9.34 10.38
C PRO A 56 -13.60 -10.29 9.23
N GLY A 57 -14.76 -10.94 9.20
CA GLY A 57 -15.13 -11.86 8.14
C GLY A 57 -15.44 -11.13 6.84
N TRP A 58 -16.12 -9.97 6.93
CA TRP A 58 -16.28 -9.06 5.80
C TRP A 58 -14.92 -8.57 5.30
N LEU A 59 -14.08 -8.01 6.18
CA LEU A 59 -12.78 -7.47 5.80
C LEU A 59 -11.90 -8.55 5.13
N GLN A 60 -11.86 -9.76 5.69
CA GLN A 60 -11.11 -10.89 5.15
C GLN A 60 -11.54 -11.23 3.71
N ARG A 61 -12.85 -11.29 3.44
CA ARG A 61 -13.37 -11.57 2.10
C ARG A 61 -13.03 -10.42 1.13
N THR A 62 -13.21 -9.18 1.56
CA THR A 62 -12.95 -8.00 0.74
C THR A 62 -11.48 -7.86 0.37
N VAL A 63 -10.54 -8.08 1.30
CA VAL A 63 -9.10 -8.06 0.97
C VAL A 63 -8.69 -9.24 0.08
N GLN A 64 -9.40 -10.37 0.13
CA GLN A 64 -9.09 -11.54 -0.68
C GLN A 64 -9.55 -11.38 -2.13
N ARG A 65 -10.69 -10.72 -2.34
CA ARG A 65 -11.44 -10.73 -3.60
C ARG A 65 -11.31 -9.40 -4.36
N HIS A 66 -10.10 -9.08 -4.80
CA HIS A 66 -9.81 -7.83 -5.51
C HIS A 66 -9.24 -8.02 -6.93
N HIS A 67 -9.06 -9.26 -7.42
CA HIS A 67 -8.52 -9.53 -8.76
C HIS A 67 -9.62 -9.76 -9.80
N GLU A 68 -9.90 -8.77 -10.63
CA GLU A 68 -10.97 -8.83 -11.64
C GLU A 68 -10.68 -9.85 -12.77
N GLY A 69 -9.41 -10.00 -13.15
CA GLY A 69 -9.00 -10.74 -14.35
C GLY A 69 -8.69 -12.23 -14.15
N TRP A 70 -8.69 -12.74 -12.92
CA TRP A 70 -8.18 -14.08 -12.60
C TRP A 70 -9.21 -15.19 -12.82
N ARG A 71 -9.53 -15.48 -14.09
CA ARG A 71 -10.55 -16.47 -14.50
C ARG A 71 -10.33 -17.86 -13.89
N GLU A 72 -9.08 -18.28 -13.76
CA GLU A 72 -8.69 -19.59 -13.21
C GLU A 72 -8.70 -19.65 -11.67
N ALA A 73 -9.09 -18.56 -10.99
CA ALA A 73 -9.20 -18.53 -9.52
C ALA A 73 -10.37 -17.64 -9.07
N PRO A 74 -11.62 -18.12 -9.21
CA PRO A 74 -12.82 -17.37 -8.88
C PRO A 74 -12.92 -16.99 -7.39
N GLU A 75 -12.17 -17.64 -6.51
CA GLU A 75 -12.08 -17.31 -5.08
C GLU A 75 -11.39 -15.97 -4.78
N PHE A 76 -10.68 -15.38 -5.76
CA PHE A 76 -10.05 -14.06 -5.67
C PHE A 76 -10.76 -12.99 -6.50
N GLN A 77 -11.84 -13.36 -7.20
CA GLN A 77 -12.62 -12.40 -7.99
C GLN A 77 -13.63 -11.66 -7.11
N PRO A 78 -13.83 -10.35 -7.34
CA PRO A 78 -14.84 -9.56 -6.66
C PRO A 78 -16.25 -10.02 -7.05
N GLN A 79 -17.14 -10.10 -6.06
CA GLN A 79 -18.54 -10.54 -6.20
C GLN A 79 -19.53 -9.51 -5.66
N THR A 80 -19.15 -8.76 -4.63
CA THR A 80 -20.01 -7.70 -4.06
C THR A 80 -19.58 -6.31 -4.52
N PRO A 81 -20.45 -5.28 -4.44
CA PRO A 81 -20.06 -3.91 -4.74
C PRO A 81 -18.85 -3.42 -3.95
N GLU A 82 -18.71 -3.83 -2.68
CA GLU A 82 -17.56 -3.47 -1.85
C GLU A 82 -16.25 -4.10 -2.35
N GLU A 83 -16.30 -5.36 -2.75
CA GLU A 83 -15.18 -6.09 -3.35
C GLU A 83 -14.78 -5.45 -4.69
N TRP A 84 -15.77 -5.10 -5.52
CA TRP A 84 -15.56 -4.36 -6.78
C TRP A 84 -14.99 -2.96 -6.54
N CYS A 85 -15.42 -2.27 -5.48
CA CYS A 85 -14.90 -0.96 -5.13
C CYS A 85 -13.40 -1.01 -4.82
N VAL A 86 -12.94 -2.04 -4.10
CA VAL A 86 -11.50 -2.23 -3.81
C VAL A 86 -10.74 -2.67 -5.07
N ALA A 87 -11.31 -3.56 -5.88
CA ALA A 87 -10.70 -4.02 -7.14
C ALA A 87 -10.47 -2.88 -8.15
N LEU A 88 -11.47 -2.02 -8.32
CA LEU A 88 -11.36 -0.85 -9.18
C LEU A 88 -10.38 0.18 -8.62
N ALA A 89 -10.37 0.37 -7.29
CA ALA A 89 -9.40 1.26 -6.65
C ALA A 89 -7.95 0.79 -6.83
N ASP A 90 -7.70 -0.53 -6.74
CA ASP A 90 -6.41 -1.14 -7.02
C ASP A 90 -5.99 -0.91 -8.49
N THR A 91 -6.94 -1.12 -9.41
CA THR A 91 -6.75 -0.84 -10.84
C THR A 91 -6.37 0.63 -11.06
N TYR A 92 -7.16 1.59 -10.55
CA TYR A 92 -6.88 3.02 -10.69
C TYR A 92 -5.54 3.43 -10.07
N ALA A 93 -5.15 2.82 -8.93
CA ALA A 93 -3.86 3.06 -8.30
C ALA A 93 -2.65 2.44 -9.04
N SER A 94 -2.90 1.69 -10.12
CA SER A 94 -1.86 1.00 -10.90
C SER A 94 -1.81 1.42 -12.39
N GLN A 95 -2.74 2.26 -12.86
CA GLN A 95 -2.91 2.59 -14.28
C GLN A 95 -1.74 3.33 -14.94
N GLU A 96 -0.95 4.11 -14.18
CA GLU A 96 0.15 4.89 -14.74
C GLU A 96 1.49 4.10 -14.87
N ARG A 97 1.53 2.82 -14.48
CA ARG A 97 2.77 2.04 -14.50
C ARG A 97 3.22 1.73 -15.93
N GLU A 98 4.49 1.99 -16.22
CA GLU A 98 5.10 1.58 -17.48
C GLU A 98 5.28 0.05 -17.54
N GLU A 99 5.00 -0.54 -18.71
CA GLU A 99 5.30 -1.93 -18.98
C GLU A 99 6.83 -2.14 -18.95
N ALA A 100 7.32 -3.11 -18.17
CA ALA A 100 8.76 -3.33 -18.04
C ALA A 100 9.38 -3.73 -19.40
N ALA A 101 10.49 -3.07 -19.77
CA ALA A 101 11.22 -3.34 -21.00
C ALA A 101 11.82 -4.77 -21.10
N GLN A 102 11.82 -5.52 -20.00
CA GLN A 102 12.27 -6.92 -19.94
C GLN A 102 11.23 -7.77 -19.20
N ALA A 103 10.17 -8.15 -19.91
CA ALA A 103 9.22 -9.16 -19.45
C ALA A 103 9.88 -10.56 -19.41
N GLY A 104 10.68 -10.81 -18.36
CA GLY A 104 11.01 -12.15 -17.92
C GLY A 104 9.77 -12.79 -17.29
N SER A 105 9.51 -14.06 -17.62
CA SER A 105 8.33 -14.78 -17.15
C SER A 105 8.30 -14.96 -15.63
N GLY A 106 7.53 -14.12 -14.95
CA GLY A 106 7.15 -14.28 -13.54
C GLY A 106 7.66 -13.17 -12.62
N SER A 107 6.91 -12.93 -11.53
CA SER A 107 7.34 -12.05 -10.44
C SER A 107 8.67 -12.56 -9.89
N VAL A 108 9.75 -11.82 -10.12
CA VAL A 108 11.05 -12.10 -9.51
C VAL A 108 11.05 -11.45 -8.13
N PRO A 109 11.24 -12.23 -7.05
CA PRO A 109 11.07 -11.75 -5.67
C PRO A 109 12.22 -10.86 -5.23
N ASP A 110 13.37 -10.95 -5.93
CA ASP A 110 14.57 -10.20 -5.68
C ASP A 110 14.63 -8.90 -6.49
N THR A 111 13.58 -8.58 -7.24
CA THR A 111 13.39 -7.25 -7.85
C THR A 111 13.29 -6.19 -6.74
N PRO A 112 14.20 -5.21 -6.70
CA PRO A 112 14.15 -4.11 -5.74
C PRO A 112 13.16 -3.03 -6.18
N LEU A 113 12.81 -2.14 -5.25
CA LEU A 113 12.19 -0.85 -5.58
C LEU A 113 13.25 0.08 -6.18
N LEU A 114 13.03 0.54 -7.40
CA LEU A 114 13.91 1.48 -8.08
C LEU A 114 13.67 2.90 -7.59
N SER A 115 14.71 3.72 -7.66
CA SER A 115 14.61 5.15 -7.43
C SER A 115 13.70 5.79 -8.47
N VAL A 116 12.67 6.53 -8.07
CA VAL A 116 11.82 7.31 -9.00
C VAL A 116 12.62 8.28 -9.89
N PHE A 117 13.83 8.66 -9.46
CA PHE A 117 14.70 9.53 -10.23
C PHE A 117 15.33 8.87 -11.46
N HIS A 118 15.29 7.55 -11.59
CA HIS A 118 15.93 6.87 -12.72
C HIS A 118 15.25 7.17 -14.07
N GLN A 119 13.95 7.48 -14.06
CA GLN A 119 13.19 7.85 -15.27
C GLN A 119 13.30 9.35 -15.60
N LEU A 120 13.92 10.16 -14.72
CA LEU A 120 14.04 11.59 -15.00
C LEU A 120 15.12 11.84 -16.05
N TRP A 121 14.75 12.58 -17.08
CA TRP A 121 15.65 13.10 -18.08
C TRP A 121 15.92 14.59 -17.82
N LEU A 122 17.13 14.93 -17.39
CA LEU A 122 17.53 16.31 -17.11
C LEU A 122 18.87 16.61 -17.79
N GLN A 123 18.93 17.74 -18.50
CA GLN A 123 20.17 18.21 -19.14
C GLN A 123 20.86 17.14 -20.00
N GLU A 124 20.08 16.46 -20.86
CA GLU A 124 20.57 15.40 -21.77
C GLU A 124 21.14 14.17 -21.04
N ARG A 125 20.78 13.98 -19.76
CA ARG A 125 21.18 12.84 -18.95
C ARG A 125 19.97 12.15 -18.35
N GLU A 126 19.90 10.85 -18.57
CA GLU A 126 18.96 9.97 -17.88
C GLU A 126 19.43 9.73 -16.43
N GLY A 127 18.47 9.52 -15.53
CA GLY A 127 18.75 9.17 -14.15
C GLY A 127 19.45 7.81 -14.03
N GLU A 128 20.31 7.69 -13.03
CA GLU A 128 20.95 6.40 -12.75
C GLU A 128 19.93 5.38 -12.25
N ARG A 129 19.99 4.15 -12.77
CA ARG A 129 19.16 3.03 -12.35
C ARG A 129 19.63 2.46 -11.00
N LEU A 130 19.43 3.24 -9.95
CA LEU A 130 19.70 2.91 -8.57
C LEU A 130 18.44 2.38 -7.87
N ALA A 131 18.63 1.64 -6.79
CA ALA A 131 17.56 0.94 -6.11
C ALA A 131 17.63 1.07 -4.58
N LEU A 132 16.50 0.89 -3.91
CA LEU A 132 16.38 1.03 -2.46
C LEU A 132 16.54 -0.31 -1.76
N SER A 133 17.25 -0.30 -0.63
CA SER A 133 17.40 -1.44 0.28
C SER A 133 16.34 -1.39 1.39
N PRO A 134 15.38 -2.33 1.43
CA PRO A 134 14.38 -2.40 2.49
C PRO A 134 14.99 -2.67 3.87
N VAL A 135 16.15 -3.30 3.90
CA VAL A 135 16.91 -3.57 5.12
C VAL A 135 18.34 -3.09 4.91
N HIS A 136 18.76 -2.16 5.76
CA HIS A 136 19.99 -1.40 5.60
C HIS A 136 20.68 -1.21 6.96
N ARG A 137 21.82 -0.50 6.96
CA ARG A 137 22.65 -0.30 8.17
C ARG A 137 21.95 0.38 9.35
N LEU A 138 20.86 1.13 9.09
CA LEU A 138 20.10 1.83 10.14
C LEU A 138 18.86 1.02 10.59
N GLY A 139 18.63 -0.16 10.03
CA GLY A 139 17.55 -1.07 10.40
C GLY A 139 16.67 -1.48 9.22
N GLU A 140 15.44 -1.85 9.55
CA GLU A 140 14.41 -2.31 8.62
C GLU A 140 13.39 -1.21 8.30
N GLY A 141 13.01 -1.13 7.02
CA GLY A 141 11.99 -0.23 6.50
C GLY A 141 12.41 1.24 6.50
N LEU A 142 11.43 2.14 6.53
CA LEU A 142 11.69 3.58 6.51
C LEU A 142 12.20 4.05 7.89
N ARG A 143 13.35 4.73 7.89
CA ARG A 143 13.99 5.33 9.08
C ARG A 143 14.40 6.77 8.78
N PRO A 144 14.49 7.68 9.76
CA PRO A 144 15.16 8.96 9.56
C PRO A 144 16.60 8.74 9.07
N GLY A 145 16.96 9.39 7.96
CA GLY A 145 18.23 9.10 7.26
C GLY A 145 18.22 7.80 6.46
N ALA A 146 17.03 7.26 6.15
CA ALA A 146 16.77 6.09 5.30
C ALA A 146 17.60 6.08 4.02
N PRO A 147 17.89 4.88 3.48
CA PRO A 147 19.00 4.66 2.58
C PRO A 147 18.77 5.37 1.25
N TYR A 148 19.78 6.11 0.83
CA TYR A 148 19.89 6.61 -0.53
C TYR A 148 19.91 5.41 -1.51
N PRO A 149 19.34 5.57 -2.71
CA PRO A 149 19.42 4.54 -3.73
C PRO A 149 20.86 4.10 -3.99
N GLU A 150 21.08 2.81 -4.19
CA GLU A 150 22.38 2.20 -4.40
C GLU A 150 22.36 1.22 -5.58
N GLY A 151 23.53 0.99 -6.19
CA GLY A 151 23.65 0.09 -7.35
C GLY A 151 23.60 -1.40 -7.01
N ARG A 152 23.62 -1.76 -5.72
CA ARG A 152 23.55 -3.15 -5.23
C ARG A 152 22.64 -3.22 -4.00
N PRO A 153 21.31 -3.16 -4.19
CA PRO A 153 20.37 -3.20 -3.08
C PRO A 153 20.38 -4.57 -2.39
N ASN A 154 20.15 -4.57 -1.09
CA ASN A 154 19.97 -5.74 -0.26
C ASN A 154 18.52 -6.24 -0.37
N ILE A 155 18.29 -7.18 -1.29
CA ILE A 155 17.00 -7.86 -1.47
C ILE A 155 17.20 -9.37 -1.32
N GLY A 156 16.21 -10.03 -0.73
CA GLY A 156 16.18 -11.48 -0.65
C GLY A 156 15.10 -11.94 0.31
N LYS A 157 14.92 -13.26 0.39
CA LYS A 157 13.92 -13.86 1.28
C LYS A 157 14.08 -13.43 2.75
N ASP A 158 15.31 -13.45 3.26
CA ASP A 158 15.59 -13.08 4.66
C ASP A 158 15.34 -11.59 4.92
N VAL A 159 15.51 -10.72 3.90
CA VAL A 159 15.16 -9.30 3.96
C VAL A 159 13.65 -9.14 4.17
N TYR A 160 12.83 -9.82 3.36
CA TYR A 160 11.39 -9.79 3.52
C TYR A 160 10.91 -10.44 4.82
N ARG A 161 11.59 -11.48 5.31
CA ARG A 161 11.28 -12.07 6.62
C ARG A 161 11.48 -11.08 7.76
N ARG A 162 12.58 -10.30 7.74
CA ARG A 162 12.81 -9.23 8.73
C ARG A 162 11.74 -8.14 8.69
N LEU A 163 11.24 -7.80 7.50
CA LEU A 163 10.11 -6.87 7.36
C LEU A 163 8.80 -7.47 7.89
N GLU A 164 8.54 -8.75 7.63
CA GLU A 164 7.39 -9.48 8.21
C GLU A 164 7.46 -9.49 9.75
N GLU A 165 8.63 -9.79 10.32
CA GLU A 165 8.87 -9.74 11.78
C GLU A 165 8.64 -8.34 12.35
N ARG A 166 9.08 -7.30 11.64
CA ARG A 166 8.81 -5.90 12.00
C ARG A 166 7.32 -5.61 12.04
N VAL A 167 6.57 -5.95 10.98
CA VAL A 167 5.11 -5.76 10.93
C VAL A 167 4.45 -6.52 12.09
N GLY A 168 4.82 -7.79 12.32
CA GLY A 168 4.30 -8.58 13.43
C GLY A 168 4.55 -7.94 14.80
N LYS A 169 5.75 -7.43 15.05
CA LYS A 169 6.08 -6.70 16.27
C LYS A 169 5.21 -5.45 16.44
N ARG A 170 5.09 -4.62 15.40
CA ARG A 170 4.28 -3.40 15.45
C ARG A 170 2.79 -3.69 15.64
N MET A 171 2.28 -4.76 15.03
CA MET A 171 0.91 -5.24 15.27
C MET A 171 0.70 -5.71 16.71
N GLY A 172 1.69 -6.35 17.33
CA GLY A 172 1.64 -6.71 18.75
C GLY A 172 1.62 -5.49 19.69
N GLU A 173 2.42 -4.48 19.38
CA GLU A 173 2.41 -3.19 20.10
C GLU A 173 1.05 -2.49 19.95
N LEU A 174 0.49 -2.48 18.74
CA LEU A 174 -0.83 -1.92 18.45
C LEU A 174 -1.93 -2.68 19.21
N ALA A 175 -1.88 -4.02 19.25
CA ALA A 175 -2.85 -4.82 19.99
C ALA A 175 -2.81 -4.55 21.50
N SER A 176 -1.66 -4.15 22.05
CA SER A 176 -1.54 -3.75 23.46
C SER A 176 -2.25 -2.42 23.77
N HIS A 177 -2.47 -1.59 22.77
CA HIS A 177 -3.20 -0.31 22.85
C HIS A 177 -4.21 -0.22 21.71
N ALA A 178 -5.07 -1.25 21.63
CA ALA A 178 -5.91 -1.48 20.48
C ALA A 178 -6.85 -0.28 20.18
N PRO A 179 -6.85 0.24 18.94
CA PRO A 179 -7.75 1.32 18.53
C PRO A 179 -9.22 0.93 18.71
N THR A 180 -10.01 1.89 19.16
CA THR A 180 -11.46 1.72 19.41
C THR A 180 -12.34 2.32 18.32
N SER A 181 -11.74 2.88 17.26
CA SER A 181 -12.48 3.39 16.10
C SER A 181 -11.78 3.01 14.78
N PRO A 182 -12.52 2.95 13.66
CA PRO A 182 -11.96 2.66 12.35
C PRO A 182 -10.91 3.68 11.90
N GLU A 183 -11.07 4.96 12.22
CA GLU A 183 -10.13 6.03 11.88
C GLU A 183 -8.79 5.86 12.59
N ALA A 184 -8.84 5.61 13.91
CA ALA A 184 -7.64 5.39 14.71
C ALA A 184 -6.91 4.12 14.24
N LEU A 185 -7.66 3.08 13.86
CA LEU A 185 -7.10 1.88 13.25
C LEU A 185 -6.45 2.18 11.90
N LEU A 186 -7.13 2.91 11.00
CA LEU A 186 -6.62 3.27 9.67
C LEU A 186 -5.30 4.03 9.78
N LEU A 187 -5.24 5.06 10.63
CA LEU A 187 -4.03 5.85 10.84
C LEU A 187 -2.89 5.01 11.44
N SER A 188 -3.20 4.13 12.40
CA SER A 188 -2.22 3.25 13.03
C SER A 188 -1.64 2.25 12.03
N LEU A 189 -2.49 1.59 11.24
CA LEU A 189 -2.05 0.67 10.19
C LEU A 189 -1.26 1.42 9.11
N ALA A 190 -1.73 2.58 8.67
CA ALA A 190 -1.02 3.38 7.67
C ALA A 190 0.39 3.74 8.16
N ALA A 191 0.57 4.10 9.43
CA ALA A 191 1.90 4.35 10.00
C ALA A 191 2.79 3.10 10.02
N ILE A 192 2.24 1.94 10.43
CA ILE A 192 2.97 0.65 10.48
C ILE A 192 3.41 0.22 9.07
N LEU A 193 2.54 0.37 8.08
CA LEU A 193 2.83 0.01 6.70
C LEU A 193 3.78 1.02 6.06
N GLN A 194 3.68 2.30 6.37
CA GLN A 194 4.63 3.32 5.91
C GLN A 194 6.04 2.98 6.38
N GLU A 195 6.21 2.70 7.67
CA GLU A 195 7.53 2.40 8.21
C GLU A 195 8.10 1.06 7.75
N SER A 196 7.30 0.16 7.16
CA SER A 196 7.73 -1.20 6.82
C SER A 196 7.78 -1.45 5.31
N LEU A 197 6.91 -0.81 4.51
CA LEU A 197 6.65 -1.16 3.11
C LEU A 197 6.99 -0.03 2.12
N THR A 198 7.41 1.15 2.59
CA THR A 198 7.84 2.26 1.70
C THR A 198 9.04 1.90 0.82
N LEU A 199 9.87 0.94 1.25
CA LEU A 199 11.06 0.52 0.50
C LEU A 199 10.85 -0.78 -0.29
N VAL A 200 9.60 -1.28 -0.35
CA VAL A 200 9.24 -2.54 -1.00
C VAL A 200 8.50 -2.22 -2.30
N PRO A 201 8.81 -2.85 -3.46
CA PRO A 201 8.09 -2.55 -4.70
C PRO A 201 6.66 -3.09 -4.68
N ALA A 202 5.70 -2.30 -5.13
CA ALA A 202 4.29 -2.67 -5.23
C ALA A 202 4.07 -3.79 -6.26
N ASP A 203 4.76 -3.70 -7.39
CA ASP A 203 4.78 -4.70 -8.44
C ASP A 203 6.22 -4.99 -8.89
N THR A 204 6.47 -6.22 -9.31
CA THR A 204 7.78 -6.64 -9.84
C THR A 204 7.70 -7.12 -11.29
N GLN A 205 6.54 -6.95 -11.94
CA GLN A 205 6.32 -7.28 -13.35
C GLN A 205 6.36 -6.03 -14.25
N SER A 206 5.83 -4.90 -13.76
CA SER A 206 6.02 -3.57 -14.35
C SER A 206 7.33 -2.92 -13.92
N GLU A 207 7.57 -1.69 -14.37
CA GLU A 207 8.65 -0.87 -13.81
C GLU A 207 8.45 -0.73 -12.28
N PRO A 208 9.40 -1.19 -11.45
CA PRO A 208 9.21 -1.33 -10.01
C PRO A 208 9.64 -0.06 -9.27
N ASP A 209 9.06 1.09 -9.59
CA ASP A 209 9.36 2.41 -9.00
C ASP A 209 8.28 2.93 -8.03
N VAL A 210 7.14 2.26 -7.97
CA VAL A 210 6.07 2.53 -7.00
C VAL A 210 6.25 1.68 -5.74
N SER A 211 6.29 2.33 -4.57
CA SER A 211 6.35 1.61 -3.30
C SER A 211 5.02 0.89 -2.99
N LEU A 212 5.11 -0.25 -2.31
CA LEU A 212 3.95 -1.01 -1.86
C LEU A 212 3.10 -0.17 -0.89
N TYR A 213 3.72 0.63 -0.02
CA TYR A 213 2.98 1.52 0.87
C TYR A 213 2.19 2.59 0.09
N ASP A 214 2.81 3.27 -0.86
CA ASP A 214 2.15 4.35 -1.61
C ASP A 214 1.00 3.80 -2.46
N HIS A 215 1.19 2.63 -3.05
CA HIS A 215 0.12 1.90 -3.73
C HIS A 215 -1.05 1.59 -2.78
N LEU A 216 -0.79 0.95 -1.62
CA LEU A 216 -1.83 0.62 -0.65
C LEU A 216 -2.56 1.87 -0.12
N ARG A 217 -1.82 2.96 0.14
CA ARG A 217 -2.38 4.24 0.59
C ARG A 217 -3.27 4.86 -0.47
N LEU A 218 -2.85 4.84 -1.74
CA LEU A 218 -3.62 5.40 -2.84
C LEU A 218 -4.88 4.57 -3.09
N THR A 219 -4.77 3.24 -3.12
CA THR A 219 -5.92 2.33 -3.22
C THR A 219 -6.93 2.57 -2.09
N ALA A 220 -6.47 2.76 -0.85
CA ALA A 220 -7.34 3.10 0.28
C ALA A 220 -8.08 4.43 0.09
N ALA A 221 -7.37 5.47 -0.37
CA ALA A 221 -7.96 6.79 -0.63
C ALA A 221 -8.98 6.76 -1.77
N ILE A 222 -8.66 6.07 -2.87
CA ILE A 222 -9.54 5.91 -4.03
C ILE A 222 -10.78 5.08 -3.65
N ALA A 223 -10.62 3.96 -2.94
CA ALA A 223 -11.75 3.13 -2.50
C ALA A 223 -12.71 3.92 -1.61
N HIS A 224 -12.17 4.72 -0.68
CA HIS A 224 -12.97 5.61 0.16
C HIS A 224 -13.75 6.64 -0.67
N ALA A 225 -13.06 7.35 -1.57
CA ALA A 225 -13.67 8.40 -2.39
C ALA A 225 -14.73 7.83 -3.35
N LEU A 226 -14.43 6.70 -4.01
CA LEU A 226 -15.32 6.01 -4.93
C LEU A 226 -16.61 5.57 -4.22
N TRP A 227 -16.50 5.01 -3.02
CA TRP A 227 -17.67 4.59 -2.23
C TRP A 227 -18.53 5.79 -1.81
N LEU A 228 -17.90 6.88 -1.38
CA LEU A 228 -18.62 8.10 -0.99
C LEU A 228 -19.28 8.82 -2.16
N TYR A 229 -18.67 8.82 -3.34
CA TYR A 229 -19.28 9.34 -4.56
C TYR A 229 -20.64 8.69 -4.83
N HIS A 230 -20.75 7.38 -4.59
CA HIS A 230 -22.00 6.62 -4.71
C HIS A 230 -22.87 6.64 -3.44
N GLY A 231 -22.67 7.59 -2.52
CA GLY A 231 -23.52 7.75 -1.33
C GLY A 231 -23.43 6.60 -0.32
N GLY A 232 -22.36 5.80 -0.35
CA GLY A 232 -22.17 4.65 0.54
C GLY A 232 -23.02 3.42 0.17
N GLN A 233 -23.62 3.42 -1.03
CA GLN A 233 -24.35 2.30 -1.58
C GLN A 233 -24.24 2.33 -3.10
N ALA A 234 -23.46 1.43 -3.66
CA ALA A 234 -23.28 1.32 -5.10
C ALA A 234 -23.71 -0.05 -5.61
N SER A 235 -24.19 -0.10 -6.85
CA SER A 235 -24.22 -1.33 -7.66
C SER A 235 -22.87 -1.52 -8.38
N VAL A 236 -22.60 -2.74 -8.84
CA VAL A 236 -21.36 -3.04 -9.59
C VAL A 236 -21.35 -2.29 -10.92
N GLU A 237 -22.51 -2.14 -11.55
CA GLU A 237 -22.69 -1.41 -12.80
C GLU A 237 -22.34 0.08 -12.64
N GLU A 238 -22.82 0.72 -11.57
CA GLU A 238 -22.49 2.11 -11.25
C GLU A 238 -21.00 2.31 -10.97
N LEU A 239 -20.39 1.39 -10.22
CA LEU A 239 -18.95 1.43 -9.92
C LEU A 239 -18.08 1.35 -11.18
N ARG A 240 -18.49 0.54 -12.16
CA ARG A 240 -17.74 0.32 -13.41
C ARG A 240 -18.03 1.35 -14.50
N GLN A 241 -19.08 2.16 -14.35
CA GLN A 241 -19.39 3.20 -15.31
C GLN A 241 -18.26 4.23 -15.41
N ASP A 242 -17.87 4.58 -16.63
CA ASP A 242 -16.93 5.66 -16.86
C ASP A 242 -17.60 7.02 -16.60
N ALA A 243 -17.08 7.77 -15.63
CA ALA A 243 -17.59 9.05 -15.18
C ALA A 243 -16.53 9.81 -14.36
N GLU A 244 -16.69 11.12 -14.23
CA GLU A 244 -15.85 11.97 -13.36
C GLU A 244 -16.20 11.76 -11.89
N LYS A 245 -15.63 10.71 -11.28
CA LYS A 245 -15.95 10.27 -9.91
C LYS A 245 -15.05 10.88 -8.82
N PHE A 246 -13.98 11.58 -9.21
CA PHE A 246 -12.94 12.05 -8.31
C PHE A 246 -12.71 13.55 -8.43
N LEU A 247 -12.29 14.17 -7.33
CA LEU A 247 -11.87 15.56 -7.26
C LEU A 247 -10.41 15.62 -6.79
N LEU A 248 -9.54 16.25 -7.59
CA LEU A 248 -8.19 16.60 -7.16
C LEU A 248 -8.25 17.93 -6.42
N VAL A 249 -8.21 17.86 -5.09
CA VAL A 249 -8.25 19.06 -4.23
C VAL A 249 -6.82 19.48 -3.91
N VAL A 250 -6.44 20.68 -4.36
CA VAL A 250 -5.12 21.29 -4.09
C VAL A 250 -5.32 22.51 -3.19
N GLY A 251 -4.61 22.54 -2.06
CA GLY A 251 -4.57 23.69 -1.16
C GLY A 251 -3.17 24.29 -1.11
N ASP A 252 -3.05 25.61 -1.25
CA ASP A 252 -1.81 26.36 -1.07
C ASP A 252 -1.92 27.29 0.14
N LEU A 253 -0.90 27.25 1.01
CA LEU A 253 -0.79 28.11 2.19
C LEU A 253 0.26 29.19 1.92
N GLY A 254 -0.18 30.30 1.32
CA GLY A 254 0.66 31.47 1.09
C GLY A 254 1.12 32.15 2.40
N GLY A 255 2.34 32.69 2.40
CA GLY A 255 2.82 33.52 3.51
C GLY A 255 3.48 32.76 4.68
N ILE A 256 3.76 31.46 4.56
CA ILE A 256 4.45 30.66 5.59
C ILE A 256 5.74 31.33 6.07
N GLN A 257 6.63 31.74 5.14
CA GLN A 257 7.87 32.42 5.50
C GLN A 257 7.60 33.72 6.28
N GLY A 258 6.69 34.54 5.77
CA GLY A 258 6.30 35.80 6.42
C GLY A 258 5.66 35.60 7.79
N HIS A 259 5.00 34.47 8.04
CA HIS A 259 4.46 34.12 9.36
C HIS A 259 5.57 33.66 10.32
N ILE A 260 6.44 32.74 9.88
CA ILE A 260 7.54 32.19 10.70
C ILE A 260 8.54 33.29 11.09
N TYR A 261 8.99 34.10 10.13
CA TYR A 261 10.06 35.07 10.36
C TYR A 261 9.59 36.42 10.94
N ARG A 262 8.28 36.67 11.03
CA ARG A 262 7.75 37.88 11.70
C ARG A 262 7.99 37.87 13.20
N VAL A 263 8.04 36.69 13.82
CA VAL A 263 8.32 36.54 15.26
C VAL A 263 9.81 36.78 15.56
N ALA A 264 10.71 36.37 14.66
CA ALA A 264 12.16 36.55 14.84
C ALA A 264 12.62 38.03 14.77
N GLY A 265 11.85 38.90 14.12
CA GLY A 265 12.14 40.34 14.04
C GLY A 265 11.65 41.16 15.24
N ALA A 266 10.78 40.61 16.09
CA ALA A 266 10.18 41.33 17.22
C ALA A 266 11.02 41.28 18.51
N GLU A 267 11.98 40.35 18.62
CA GLU A 267 12.84 40.20 19.81
C GLU A 267 14.14 41.03 19.78
N THR A 268 14.33 41.87 18.74
CA THR A 268 15.53 42.73 18.59
C THR A 268 15.24 44.23 18.54
N GLY A 269 14.03 44.64 18.94
CA GLY A 269 13.60 46.05 19.01
C GLY A 269 13.55 46.62 20.42
#